data_AF-A0A496R149-F1
#
_entry.id   AF-A0A496R149-F1
#
_cell.length_a   1.000
_cell.length_b   1.000
_cell.length_c   1.000
_cell.angle_alpha   90.00
_cell.angle_beta   90.00
_cell.angle_gamma   90.00
#
_symmetry.space_group_name_H-M   'P 1'
#
loop_
_entity.id
_entity.type
_entity.pdbx_description
1 polymer ?
#
loop_
_entity_poly.entity_id
_entity_poly.type
_entity_poly.pdbx_seq_one_letter_code
_entity_poly.pdbx_strand_id
1 'polypeptide(L)'
;MSFSYPVAERALKKWTKKQLEREPADNGSEHFKYIYHGSTCSNGGTPFTSILHAVVKVDGGSGIVEQAWIEIPEGEMEAASAMCAAPGSGAEDAKPFFQKLGEQADFIGRDLEAVILEDVPLNFAGCFCGRPHVNQKWKIALSTIHYALNSAVE
;
A
#
# COMPACT_ATOMS: atom_id res chain seq x y z
N MET A 1 -9.59 -4.36 -23.26
CA MET A 1 -8.96 -3.02 -23.25
C MET A 1 -7.77 -3.09 -22.31
N SER A 2 -6.61 -2.56 -22.67
CA SER A 2 -5.44 -2.52 -21.78
C SER A 2 -5.58 -1.33 -20.83
N PHE A 3 -5.66 -1.57 -19.53
CA PHE A 3 -5.64 -0.52 -18.51
C PHE A 3 -4.30 0.22 -18.52
N SER A 4 -4.32 1.56 -18.45
CA SER A 4 -3.09 2.38 -18.45
C SER A 4 -2.64 2.68 -17.02
N TYR A 5 -1.69 1.88 -16.53
CA TYR A 5 -1.20 2.04 -15.17
C TYR A 5 -0.30 3.28 -15.01
N PRO A 6 -0.36 3.97 -13.85
CA PRO A 6 0.58 5.03 -13.50
C PRO A 6 1.99 4.47 -13.16
N VAL A 7 2.19 3.16 -13.28
CA VAL A 7 3.45 2.47 -13.00
C VAL A 7 3.79 1.55 -14.17
N ALA A 8 5.09 1.41 -14.46
CA ALA A 8 5.56 0.56 -15.55
C ALA A 8 5.16 -0.92 -15.33
N GLU A 9 4.61 -1.55 -16.38
CA GLU A 9 4.13 -2.93 -16.34
C GLU A 9 5.19 -3.94 -15.88
N ARG A 10 6.45 -3.76 -16.29
CA ARG A 10 7.57 -4.60 -15.83
C ARG A 10 7.73 -4.63 -14.31
N ALA A 11 7.41 -3.50 -13.65
CA ALA A 11 7.49 -3.39 -12.20
C ALA A 11 6.29 -4.09 -11.57
N LEU A 12 5.08 -3.89 -12.11
CA LEU A 12 3.86 -4.59 -11.67
C LEU A 12 4.05 -6.11 -11.72
N LYS A 13 4.51 -6.65 -12.86
CA LYS A 13 4.79 -8.09 -13.00
C LYS A 13 5.78 -8.60 -11.95
N LYS A 14 6.84 -7.84 -11.66
CA LYS A 14 7.82 -8.20 -10.63
C LYS A 14 7.19 -8.18 -9.23
N TRP A 15 6.42 -7.13 -8.92
CA TRP A 15 5.85 -6.93 -7.60
C TRP A 15 4.72 -7.92 -7.31
N THR A 16 3.85 -8.21 -8.27
CA THR A 16 2.84 -9.25 -8.13
C THR A 16 3.46 -10.60 -7.76
N LYS A 17 4.65 -10.93 -8.27
CA LYS A 17 5.35 -12.19 -7.96
C LYS A 17 6.13 -12.19 -6.64
N LYS A 18 6.54 -11.02 -6.15
CA LYS A 18 7.54 -10.92 -5.06
C LYS A 18 7.06 -10.17 -3.82
N GLN A 19 6.00 -9.39 -3.94
CA GLN A 19 5.55 -8.42 -2.94
C GLN A 19 4.04 -8.46 -2.75
N LEU A 20 3.31 -9.35 -3.42
CA LEU A 20 1.87 -9.45 -3.28
C LEU A 20 1.51 -10.85 -2.81
N GLU A 21 0.88 -10.91 -1.64
CA GLU A 21 0.20 -12.10 -1.16
C GLU A 21 -1.30 -11.92 -1.36
N ARG A 22 -1.99 -13.04 -1.61
CA ARG A 22 -3.42 -13.09 -1.93
C ARG A 22 -4.06 -14.20 -1.11
N GLU A 23 -5.09 -13.84 -0.36
CA GLU A 23 -5.85 -14.75 0.48
C GLU A 23 -7.34 -14.57 0.18
N PRO A 24 -8.14 -15.66 0.16
CA PRO A 24 -9.58 -15.54 0.04
C PRO A 24 -10.15 -14.81 1.27
N ALA A 25 -11.12 -13.94 1.04
CA ALA A 25 -11.92 -13.30 2.08
C ALA A 25 -13.41 -13.65 1.90
N ASP A 26 -14.26 -13.16 2.78
CA ASP A 26 -15.69 -13.47 2.77
C ASP A 26 -16.41 -12.90 1.53
N ASN A 27 -17.52 -13.51 1.14
CA ASN A 27 -18.48 -12.97 0.16
C ASN A 27 -17.93 -12.66 -1.25
N GLY A 28 -16.92 -13.41 -1.70
CA GLY A 28 -16.30 -13.20 -3.02
C GLY A 28 -15.29 -12.04 -3.04
N SER A 29 -14.91 -11.56 -1.87
CA SER A 29 -13.79 -10.63 -1.71
C SER A 29 -12.48 -11.36 -1.55
N GLU A 30 -11.39 -10.64 -1.81
CA GLU A 30 -10.04 -11.15 -1.70
C GLU A 30 -9.19 -10.18 -0.89
N HIS A 31 -8.41 -10.71 0.03
CA HIS A 31 -7.46 -9.93 0.82
C HIS A 31 -6.10 -9.95 0.14
N PHE A 32 -5.64 -8.77 -0.23
CA PHE A 32 -4.31 -8.53 -0.76
C PHE A 32 -3.42 -7.91 0.29
N LYS A 33 -2.21 -8.46 0.44
CA LYS A 33 -1.15 -7.91 1.29
C LYS A 33 0.00 -7.51 0.40
N TYR A 34 0.17 -6.21 0.20
CA TYR A 34 1.30 -5.68 -0.56
C TYR A 34 2.46 -5.32 0.37
N ILE A 35 3.55 -6.07 0.27
CA ILE A 35 4.77 -5.90 1.06
C ILE A 35 5.60 -4.78 0.45
N TYR A 36 5.64 -3.65 1.13
CA TYR A 36 6.40 -2.49 0.74
C TYR A 36 7.73 -2.43 1.50
N HIS A 37 8.83 -2.34 0.76
CA HIS A 37 10.16 -2.08 1.32
C HIS A 37 10.51 -0.61 1.06
N GLY A 38 10.53 0.16 2.15
CA GLY A 38 10.78 1.59 2.14
C GLY A 38 12.05 1.98 2.87
N SER A 39 12.25 3.28 3.00
CA SER A 39 13.26 3.86 3.87
C SER A 39 12.74 5.14 4.51
N THR A 40 13.18 5.40 5.74
CA THR A 40 12.82 6.63 6.45
C THR A 40 13.43 7.86 5.76
N CYS A 41 12.90 9.05 6.04
CA CYS A 41 13.39 10.29 5.44
C CYS A 41 14.58 10.92 6.19
N SER A 42 14.93 10.41 7.37
CA SER A 42 16.00 10.94 8.22
C SER A 42 17.21 9.99 8.27
N ASN A 43 18.34 10.47 8.79
CA ASN A 43 19.54 9.68 9.09
C ASN A 43 20.09 8.84 7.92
N GLY A 44 19.98 9.33 6.69
CA GLY A 44 20.45 8.61 5.50
C GLY A 44 19.52 7.49 5.02
N GLY A 45 18.35 7.34 5.64
CA GLY A 45 17.29 6.41 5.25
C GLY A 45 17.45 5.03 5.87
N THR A 46 16.88 4.85 7.05
CA THR A 46 16.79 3.52 7.68
C THR A 46 15.79 2.67 6.89
N PRO A 47 16.18 1.50 6.37
CA PRO A 47 15.26 0.60 5.70
C PRO A 47 14.21 0.08 6.68
N PHE A 48 12.97 -0.09 6.21
CA PHE A 48 11.92 -0.75 6.96
C PHE A 48 10.94 -1.43 6.00
N THR A 49 10.17 -2.38 6.53
CA THR A 49 9.08 -3.04 5.81
C THR A 49 7.72 -2.62 6.36
N SER A 50 6.74 -2.46 5.48
CA SER A 50 5.34 -2.23 5.84
C SER A 50 4.42 -3.05 4.93
N ILE A 51 3.22 -3.33 5.39
CA ILE A 51 2.23 -4.09 4.62
C ILE A 51 1.03 -3.18 4.32
N LEU A 52 0.70 -3.03 3.04
CA LEU A 52 -0.51 -2.35 2.60
C LEU A 52 -1.57 -3.40 2.35
N HIS A 53 -2.59 -3.41 3.21
CA HIS A 53 -3.69 -4.35 3.15
C HIS A 53 -4.83 -3.76 2.33
N ALA A 54 -5.39 -4.53 1.41
CA ALA A 54 -6.60 -4.16 0.70
C ALA A 54 -7.52 -5.38 0.57
N VAL A 55 -8.75 -5.27 1.06
CA VAL A 55 -9.81 -6.24 0.78
C VAL A 55 -10.60 -5.72 -0.40
N VAL A 56 -10.66 -6.50 -1.47
CA VAL A 56 -11.28 -6.11 -2.73
C VAL A 56 -12.37 -7.10 -3.08
N LYS A 57 -13.60 -6.63 -3.23
CA LYS A 57 -14.69 -7.41 -3.81
C LYS A 57 -14.50 -7.52 -5.31
N VAL A 58 -14.34 -8.74 -5.82
CA VAL A 58 -14.04 -8.98 -7.23
C VAL A 58 -15.32 -9.22 -7.99
N ASP A 59 -15.59 -8.40 -9.01
CA ASP A 59 -16.72 -8.57 -9.93
C ASP A 59 -16.26 -8.35 -11.37
N GLY A 60 -16.13 -9.45 -12.12
CA GLY A 60 -15.85 -9.40 -13.57
C GLY A 60 -14.52 -8.74 -13.98
N GLY A 61 -13.52 -8.67 -13.10
CA GLY A 61 -12.21 -8.04 -13.36
C GLY A 61 -12.09 -6.60 -12.88
N SER A 62 -13.22 -5.97 -12.54
CA SER A 62 -13.28 -4.73 -11.76
C SER A 62 -13.39 -5.06 -10.26
N GLY A 63 -12.90 -4.18 -9.40
CA GLY A 63 -12.83 -4.44 -7.97
C GLY A 63 -13.33 -3.26 -7.15
N ILE A 64 -14.14 -3.51 -6.12
CA ILE A 64 -14.51 -2.47 -5.13
C ILE A 64 -13.63 -2.67 -3.89
N VAL A 65 -12.97 -1.61 -3.44
CA VAL A 65 -12.15 -1.66 -2.22
C VAL A 65 -13.07 -1.62 -1.00
N GLU A 66 -13.19 -2.74 -0.28
CA GLU A 66 -14.06 -2.85 0.90
C GLU A 66 -13.35 -2.47 2.20
N GLN A 67 -12.04 -2.66 2.27
CA GLN A 67 -11.20 -2.25 3.39
C GLN A 67 -9.78 -1.95 2.89
N ALA A 68 -9.11 -0.98 3.50
CA ALA A 68 -7.72 -0.70 3.21
C ALA A 68 -7.03 -0.02 4.40
N TRP A 69 -5.86 -0.54 4.80
CA TRP A 69 -5.05 0.03 5.89
C TRP A 69 -3.57 -0.29 5.69
N ILE A 70 -2.70 0.43 6.40
CA ILE A 70 -1.26 0.20 6.38
C ILE A 70 -0.82 -0.33 7.74
N GLU A 71 -0.09 -1.44 7.73
CA GLU A 71 0.52 -2.04 8.91
C GLU A 71 2.05 -1.82 8.89
N ILE A 72 2.58 -1.40 10.03
CA ILE A 72 4.02 -1.50 10.34
C ILE A 72 4.19 -2.68 11.27
N PRO A 73 4.80 -3.80 10.84
CA PRO A 73 5.04 -4.95 11.70
C PRO A 73 5.83 -4.56 12.95
N GLU A 74 5.59 -5.23 14.08
CA GLU A 74 6.21 -4.87 15.37
C GLU A 74 7.75 -4.85 15.29
N GLY A 75 8.35 -5.82 14.61
CA GLY A 75 9.81 -5.88 14.40
C GLY A 75 10.40 -4.76 13.53
N GLU A 76 9.55 -4.01 12.82
CA GLU A 76 9.94 -2.91 11.93
C GLU A 76 9.69 -1.53 12.57
N MET A 77 8.95 -1.46 13.67
CA MET A 77 8.54 -0.20 14.30
C MET A 77 9.73 0.65 14.76
N GLU A 78 10.80 0.02 15.25
CA GLU A 78 12.00 0.74 15.70
C GLU A 78 12.68 1.45 14.52
N ALA A 79 12.87 0.75 13.40
CA ALA A 79 13.42 1.34 12.20
C ALA A 79 12.50 2.43 11.62
N ALA A 80 11.19 2.16 11.57
CA ALA A 80 10.18 3.10 11.08
C ALA A 80 10.03 4.34 11.98
N SER A 81 10.40 4.27 13.27
CA SER A 81 10.32 5.41 14.20
C SER A 81 11.25 6.57 13.81
N ALA A 82 12.25 6.32 12.96
CA ALA A 82 13.11 7.35 12.40
C ALA A 82 12.42 8.23 11.33
N MET A 83 11.14 8.01 11.01
CA MET A 83 10.38 8.92 10.15
C MET A 83 10.20 10.29 10.81
N CYS A 84 10.35 11.40 10.07
CA CYS A 84 10.23 12.73 10.67
C CYS A 84 8.83 13.05 11.22
N ALA A 85 7.80 12.36 10.73
CA ALA A 85 6.43 12.49 11.22
C ALA A 85 6.13 11.57 12.41
N ALA A 86 6.99 10.59 12.69
CA ALA A 86 6.87 9.76 13.88
C ALA A 86 7.37 10.59 15.08
N PRO A 87 6.55 10.78 16.13
CA PRO A 87 6.98 11.50 17.31
C PRO A 87 7.95 10.65 18.14
N GLY A 88 8.93 11.30 18.76
CA GLY A 88 9.87 10.67 19.69
C GLY A 88 11.09 10.02 19.04
N SER A 89 11.82 9.22 19.82
CA SER A 89 13.09 8.61 19.42
C SER A 89 13.09 7.07 19.46
N GLY A 90 11.91 6.44 19.47
CA GLY A 90 11.78 4.98 19.51
C GLY A 90 10.38 4.49 19.20
N ALA A 91 10.23 3.16 19.08
CA ALA A 91 8.98 2.51 18.65
C ALA A 91 7.75 2.89 19.49
N GLU A 92 7.86 2.94 20.82
CA GLU A 92 6.73 3.23 21.72
C GLU A 92 6.12 4.61 21.48
N ASP A 93 6.97 5.63 21.34
CA ASP A 93 6.52 7.00 21.09
C ASP A 93 5.90 7.13 19.70
N ALA A 94 6.40 6.37 18.72
CA ALA A 94 5.92 6.36 17.35
C ALA A 94 4.60 5.60 17.14
N LYS A 95 4.15 4.77 18.11
CA LYS A 95 2.92 3.96 18.01
C LYS A 95 1.69 4.75 17.56
N PRO A 96 1.37 5.94 18.09
CA PRO A 96 0.19 6.69 17.65
C PRO A 96 0.26 7.10 16.17
N PHE A 97 1.46 7.33 15.64
CA PHE A 97 1.63 7.61 14.21
C PHE A 97 1.35 6.35 13.37
N PHE A 98 1.86 5.18 13.77
CA PHE A 98 1.58 3.92 13.08
C PHE A 98 0.13 3.48 13.20
N GLN A 99 -0.52 3.72 14.34
CA GLN A 99 -1.95 3.46 14.53
C GLN A 99 -2.81 4.27 13.55
N LYS A 100 -2.46 5.53 13.30
CA LYS A 100 -3.13 6.35 12.27
C LYS A 100 -2.96 5.81 10.86
N LEU A 101 -1.81 5.21 10.55
CA LEU A 101 -1.61 4.53 9.26
C LEU A 101 -2.48 3.26 9.13
N GLY A 102 -2.78 2.62 10.27
CA GLY A 102 -3.69 1.47 10.36
C GLY A 102 -5.18 1.82 10.35
N GLU A 103 -5.54 3.11 10.33
CA GLU A 103 -6.93 3.51 10.10
C GLU A 103 -7.37 3.22 8.66
N GLN A 104 -8.68 3.07 8.46
CA GLN A 104 -9.25 2.84 7.13
C GLN A 104 -8.89 4.01 6.20
N ALA A 105 -8.42 3.68 5.01
CA ALA A 105 -8.17 4.66 3.95
C ALA A 105 -9.46 5.43 3.60
N ASP A 106 -9.34 6.60 2.99
CA ASP A 106 -10.47 7.46 2.62
C ASP A 106 -11.17 7.03 1.31
N PHE A 107 -10.65 6.02 0.62
CA PHE A 107 -11.17 5.53 -0.66
C PHE A 107 -11.97 4.21 -0.55
N ILE A 108 -12.35 3.79 0.66
CA ILE A 108 -13.22 2.61 0.84
C ILE A 108 -14.55 2.81 0.08
N GLY A 109 -15.10 1.71 -0.43
CA GLY A 109 -16.34 1.67 -1.20
C GLY A 109 -16.21 2.17 -2.63
N ARG A 110 -15.00 2.57 -3.05
CA ARG A 110 -14.74 3.05 -4.41
C ARG A 110 -14.22 1.93 -5.30
N ASP A 111 -14.44 2.13 -6.59
CA ASP A 111 -13.87 1.30 -7.64
C ASP A 111 -12.34 1.43 -7.69
N LEU A 112 -11.66 0.28 -7.80
CA LEU A 112 -10.21 0.15 -7.75
C LEU A 112 -9.53 0.91 -8.90
N GLU A 113 -10.07 0.84 -10.12
CA GLU A 113 -9.55 1.58 -11.28
C GLU A 113 -9.67 3.09 -11.05
N ALA A 114 -10.82 3.55 -10.56
CA ALA A 114 -11.06 4.96 -10.27
C ALA A 114 -10.07 5.52 -9.23
N VAL A 115 -9.77 4.75 -8.18
CA VAL A 115 -8.78 5.17 -7.16
C VAL A 115 -7.36 5.20 -7.74
N ILE A 116 -7.00 4.22 -8.58
CA ILE A 116 -5.68 4.18 -9.24
C ILE A 116 -5.47 5.40 -10.15
N LEU A 117 -6.50 5.80 -10.90
CA LEU A 117 -6.42 6.87 -11.90
C LEU A 117 -6.64 8.28 -11.32
N GLU A 118 -7.15 8.39 -10.09
CA GLU A 118 -7.41 9.68 -9.45
C GLU A 118 -6.15 10.55 -9.40
N ASP A 119 -6.28 11.81 -9.81
CA ASP A 119 -5.19 12.77 -9.73
C ASP A 119 -5.07 13.30 -8.30
N VAL A 120 -4.04 12.84 -7.61
CA VAL A 120 -3.74 13.23 -6.23
C VAL A 120 -2.28 13.64 -6.12
N PRO A 121 -1.91 14.56 -5.21
CA PRO A 121 -0.52 14.89 -4.97
C PRO A 121 0.30 13.65 -4.59
N LEU A 122 1.47 13.50 -5.19
CA LEU A 122 2.38 12.37 -4.97
C LEU A 122 3.74 12.84 -4.45
N ASN A 123 4.36 12.01 -3.60
CA ASN A 123 5.76 12.12 -3.24
C ASN A 123 6.42 10.73 -3.22
N PHE A 124 7.56 10.61 -3.88
CA PHE A 124 8.25 9.34 -4.13
C PHE A 124 9.27 8.95 -3.05
N ALA A 125 9.44 9.75 -1.99
CA ALA A 125 10.31 9.38 -0.87
C ALA A 125 9.79 8.10 -0.18
N GLY A 126 10.68 7.27 0.37
CA GLY A 126 10.36 5.93 0.87
C GLY A 126 9.51 5.84 2.14
N CYS A 127 9.16 6.97 2.76
CA CYS A 127 8.50 7.04 4.05
C CYS A 127 6.98 7.28 3.95
N PHE A 128 6.31 7.42 5.09
CA PHE A 128 4.87 7.73 5.21
C PHE A 128 4.60 9.10 5.84
N CYS A 129 5.56 10.03 5.81
CA CYS A 129 5.53 11.25 6.63
C CYS A 129 4.43 12.26 6.26
N GLY A 130 3.71 12.06 5.16
CA GLY A 130 2.60 12.93 4.79
C GLY A 130 1.72 12.31 3.71
N ARG A 131 0.55 12.90 3.51
CA ARG A 131 -0.47 12.39 2.58
C ARG A 131 0.06 12.09 1.17
N PRO A 132 0.87 12.95 0.52
CA PRO A 132 1.40 12.64 -0.82
C PRO A 132 2.30 11.39 -0.85
N HIS A 133 2.97 11.08 0.25
CA HIS A 133 3.77 9.87 0.39
C HIS A 133 2.87 8.64 0.46
N VAL A 134 1.85 8.69 1.33
CA VAL A 134 0.88 7.60 1.49
C VAL A 134 0.13 7.32 0.18
N ASN A 135 -0.31 8.38 -0.51
CA ASN A 135 -0.96 8.29 -1.83
C ASN A 135 -0.10 7.53 -2.85
N GLN A 136 1.21 7.80 -2.86
CA GLN A 136 2.13 7.14 -3.78
C GLN A 136 2.27 5.63 -3.51
N LYS A 137 2.25 5.20 -2.23
CA LYS A 137 2.32 3.77 -1.88
C LYS A 137 1.01 3.08 -2.22
N TRP A 138 -0.12 3.74 -1.98
CA TRP A 138 -1.42 3.24 -2.41
C TRP A 138 -1.51 3.10 -3.93
N LYS A 139 -1.05 4.07 -4.72
CA LYS A 139 -1.04 3.92 -6.18
C LYS A 139 -0.22 2.71 -6.63
N ILE A 140 0.92 2.45 -6.00
CA ILE A 140 1.72 1.24 -6.30
C ILE A 140 0.99 -0.03 -5.91
N ALA A 141 0.51 -0.12 -4.67
CA ALA A 141 -0.14 -1.32 -4.14
C ALA A 141 -1.41 -1.65 -4.94
N LEU A 142 -2.30 -0.68 -5.12
CA LEU A 142 -3.55 -0.86 -5.86
C LEU A 142 -3.32 -1.16 -7.34
N SER A 143 -2.34 -0.53 -7.99
CA SER A 143 -1.96 -0.90 -9.37
C SER A 143 -1.47 -2.35 -9.46
N THR A 144 -0.69 -2.80 -8.46
CA THR A 144 -0.18 -4.17 -8.40
C THR A 144 -1.29 -5.19 -8.19
N ILE A 145 -2.27 -4.86 -7.33
CA ILE A 145 -3.46 -5.68 -7.09
C ILE A 145 -4.31 -5.78 -8.34
N HIS A 146 -4.65 -4.64 -8.95
CA HIS A 146 -5.45 -4.59 -10.18
C HIS A 146 -4.78 -5.37 -11.32
N TYR A 147 -3.45 -5.24 -11.44
CA TYR A 147 -2.68 -6.02 -12.41
C TYR A 147 -2.75 -7.53 -12.12
N ALA A 148 -2.67 -7.95 -10.85
CA ALA A 148 -2.77 -9.36 -10.47
C ALA A 148 -4.16 -9.95 -10.72
N LEU A 149 -5.22 -9.16 -10.58
CA LEU A 149 -6.61 -9.56 -10.87
C LEU A 149 -6.85 -9.75 -12.37
N ASN A 150 -6.24 -8.91 -13.22
CA ASN A 150 -6.53 -8.86 -14.65
C ASN A 150 -5.48 -9.56 -15.53
N SER A 151 -4.34 -9.93 -14.96
CA SER A 151 -3.32 -10.71 -15.66
C SER A 151 -3.46 -12.18 -15.26
N ALA A 152 -3.41 -13.08 -16.23
CA ALA A 152 -3.12 -14.49 -15.95
C ALA A 152 -1.68 -14.55 -15.42
N VAL A 153 -1.50 -14.39 -14.12
CA VAL A 153 -0.19 -14.51 -13.48
C VAL A 153 0.11 -16.00 -13.36
N GLU A 154 0.72 -16.56 -14.41
CA GLU A 154 1.43 -17.84 -14.37
C GLU A 154 2.71 -17.76 -13.53
#